data_AF-A0A1B9AWW4-F1
#
_entry.id   AF-A0A1B9AWW4-F1
#
_cell.length_a   1.000
_cell.length_b   1.000
_cell.length_c   1.000
_cell.angle_alpha   90.00
_cell.angle_beta   90.00
_cell.angle_gamma   90.00
#
_symmetry.space_group_name_H-M   'P 1'
#
loop_
_entity.id
_entity.type
_entity.pdbx_description
1 polymer ?
#
loop_
_entity_poly.entity_id
_entity_poly.type
_entity_poly.pdbx_seq_one_letter_code
_entity_poly.pdbx_strand_id
1 'polypeptide(L)'
;MNTLDPNLQEHANEAALLNVIMYLNIEDVGVKDGEYMSDIIVKLGDIYDAPGGFDAYMANHPSGSEAEYQERQRQYQLLANASSQNEHFSNLMIDNQSLLMDNPPYENGGLNATTFIDQDGNVTFVYRGTGGGEWLDNGTGLGGSVVATEQQKEAQEYFDRVIEANGWDKSTPIIDITGHSKGGNKIQFVTMTSEYSHLIRHGFSFDGQGMSPEAIAWLRSALGEEEFNDRRNKLYSIAADNDYVNILGTRIVPEDHIIYMESLLTKKAWHFPDSYLTMDGRFTDFASQGNYSTYLEGLSTLIMKLPSPIRNVITEGGMGFAHIAMSKGTALVNGGSISWAEMLGTIPLALQLIPGSTIQFIGAKFGMDLEVVSSIVTAVVMLAYAPSTFWAFGAGAAIDFILRTIDDLKVLHKVARNVVVLSVTAFLETAVGHLQSWINSFLNPGLRADAASPMIRVNTAKLRSYSQRLKSINNRISSLDRRMDSLYFKVGLLDILSLMQADLLTSENRRLARCIDYLEDTADSFERAERNILTSL
;
A
#
# COMPACT_ATOMS: atom_id res chain seq x y z
N MET A 1 -17.41 23.07 3.50
CA MET A 1 -16.68 22.59 4.68
C MET A 1 -17.73 22.00 5.61
N ASN A 2 -17.64 20.70 5.87
CA ASN A 2 -18.53 20.01 6.81
C ASN A 2 -17.93 20.10 8.22
N THR A 3 -18.79 19.97 9.23
CA THR A 3 -18.42 20.02 10.64
C THR A 3 -19.14 18.90 11.39
N LEU A 4 -18.62 18.52 12.55
CA LEU A 4 -19.31 17.63 13.49
C LEU A 4 -20.15 18.46 14.46
N ASP A 5 -21.28 17.91 14.91
CA ASP A 5 -21.94 18.47 16.10
C ASP A 5 -21.06 18.23 17.35
N PRO A 6 -21.21 19.05 18.41
CA PRO A 6 -20.28 18.99 19.55
C PRO A 6 -20.21 17.64 20.28
N ASN A 7 -21.34 16.91 20.39
CA ASN A 7 -21.35 15.63 21.10
C ASN A 7 -20.65 14.55 20.26
N LEU A 8 -20.92 14.52 18.95
CA LEU A 8 -20.25 13.61 18.05
C LEU A 8 -18.75 13.92 17.92
N GLN A 9 -18.37 15.20 17.97
CA GLN A 9 -16.98 15.63 17.95
C GLN A 9 -16.19 15.11 19.16
N GLU A 10 -16.78 15.06 20.35
CA GLU A 10 -16.13 14.52 21.55
C GLU A 10 -15.82 13.03 21.40
N HIS A 11 -16.79 12.22 20.99
CA HIS A 11 -16.58 10.79 20.72
C HIS A 11 -15.55 10.56 19.60
N ALA A 12 -15.64 11.33 18.52
CA ALA A 12 -14.67 11.25 17.43
C ALA A 12 -13.25 11.64 17.89
N ASN A 13 -13.11 12.64 18.77
CA ASN A 13 -11.81 13.04 19.27
C ASN A 13 -11.20 11.95 20.17
N GLU A 14 -11.99 11.31 21.02
CA GLU A 14 -11.53 10.15 21.80
C GLU A 14 -11.15 8.97 20.88
N ALA A 15 -11.97 8.65 19.88
CA ALA A 15 -11.65 7.64 18.88
C ALA A 15 -10.33 7.93 18.14
N ALA A 16 -10.01 9.20 17.85
CA ALA A 16 -8.73 9.59 17.28
C ALA A 16 -7.55 9.30 18.23
N LEU A 17 -7.67 9.59 19.52
CA LEU A 17 -6.65 9.25 20.52
C LEU A 17 -6.43 7.74 20.60
N LEU A 18 -7.52 6.96 20.57
CA LEU A 18 -7.46 5.51 20.54
C LEU A 18 -6.80 4.97 19.26
N ASN A 19 -6.87 5.68 18.14
CA ASN A 19 -6.09 5.30 16.97
C ASN A 19 -4.60 5.53 17.17
N VAL A 20 -4.18 6.60 17.86
CA VAL A 20 -2.76 6.90 18.11
C VAL A 20 -2.10 5.81 18.97
N ILE A 21 -2.78 5.32 20.02
CA ILE A 21 -2.22 4.27 20.90
C ILE A 21 -1.91 2.97 20.15
N MET A 22 -2.71 2.61 19.13
CA MET A 22 -2.47 1.42 18.29
C MET A 22 -1.13 1.46 17.54
N TYR A 23 -0.51 2.64 17.41
CA TYR A 23 0.79 2.79 16.78
C TYR A 23 1.95 2.80 17.78
N LEU A 24 1.72 2.86 19.10
CA LEU A 24 2.79 2.95 20.11
C LEU A 24 3.42 1.62 20.55
N ASN A 25 3.02 0.50 19.93
CA ASN A 25 3.51 -0.85 20.21
C ASN A 25 3.36 -1.21 21.71
N ILE A 26 2.13 -1.17 22.22
CA ILE A 26 1.81 -1.48 23.62
C ILE A 26 2.26 -2.90 24.06
N GLU A 27 2.48 -3.79 23.09
CA GLU A 27 3.08 -5.11 23.29
C GLU A 27 4.51 -5.06 23.85
N ASP A 28 5.28 -4.02 23.53
CA ASP A 28 6.67 -3.84 23.97
C ASP A 28 6.79 -3.68 25.49
N VAL A 29 5.72 -3.20 26.12
CA VAL A 29 5.63 -2.97 27.57
C VAL A 29 4.67 -3.95 28.25
N GLY A 30 4.23 -4.98 27.52
CA GLY A 30 3.45 -6.09 28.06
C GLY A 30 2.08 -5.68 28.60
N VAL A 31 1.36 -4.81 27.88
CA VAL A 31 -0.04 -4.50 28.17
C VAL A 31 -0.91 -5.76 27.98
N LYS A 32 -1.84 -5.97 28.90
CA LYS A 32 -2.79 -7.09 28.90
C LYS A 32 -4.22 -6.58 28.90
N ASP A 33 -5.14 -7.47 28.54
CA ASP A 33 -6.57 -7.24 28.72
C ASP A 33 -6.90 -6.96 30.19
N GLY A 34 -7.80 -6.00 30.42
CA GLY A 34 -8.20 -5.53 31.73
C GLY A 34 -7.37 -4.38 32.31
N GLU A 35 -6.37 -3.87 31.59
CA GLU A 35 -5.58 -2.71 32.03
C GLU A 35 -6.23 -1.37 31.64
N TYR A 36 -6.06 -0.34 32.48
CA TYR A 36 -6.59 0.99 32.22
C TYR A 36 -5.62 1.85 31.43
N MET A 37 -6.16 2.81 30.67
CA MET A 37 -5.37 3.76 29.86
C MET A 37 -4.28 4.46 30.68
N SER A 38 -4.57 4.87 31.91
CA SER A 38 -3.57 5.45 32.83
C SER A 38 -2.36 4.53 33.07
N ASP A 39 -2.60 3.23 33.33
CA ASP A 39 -1.56 2.25 33.56
C ASP A 39 -0.75 1.98 32.29
N ILE A 40 -1.42 1.94 31.13
CA ILE A 40 -0.77 1.78 29.82
C ILE A 40 0.15 2.97 29.53
N ILE A 41 -0.29 4.20 29.78
CA ILE A 41 0.52 5.40 29.60
C ILE A 41 1.74 5.37 30.53
N VAL A 42 1.59 4.98 31.79
CA VAL A 42 2.73 4.84 32.71
C VAL A 42 3.75 3.84 32.17
N LYS A 43 3.31 2.67 31.71
CA LYS A 43 4.18 1.64 31.12
C LYS A 43 4.91 2.14 29.86
N LEU A 44 4.19 2.82 28.95
CA LEU A 44 4.80 3.40 27.75
C LEU A 44 5.85 4.47 28.09
N GLY A 45 5.71 5.15 29.23
CA GLY A 45 6.68 6.12 29.75
C GLY A 45 8.06 5.51 30.00
N ASP A 46 8.15 4.20 30.31
CA ASP A 46 9.44 3.50 30.47
C ASP A 46 10.27 3.49 29.17
N ILE A 47 9.63 3.63 28.02
CA ILE A 47 10.30 3.75 26.71
C ILE A 47 10.35 5.21 26.26
N TYR A 48 9.28 5.98 26.39
CA TYR A 48 9.16 7.27 25.70
C TYR A 48 9.41 8.51 26.58
N ASP A 49 9.47 8.37 27.90
CA ASP A 49 9.74 9.47 28.86
C ASP A 49 10.99 9.24 29.72
N ALA A 50 11.46 7.99 29.79
CA ALA A 50 12.61 7.62 30.61
C ALA A 50 13.96 8.06 29.98
N PRO A 51 14.97 8.42 30.82
CA PRO A 51 16.34 8.58 30.36
C PRO A 51 16.85 7.28 29.72
N GLY A 52 17.38 7.37 28.49
CA GLY A 52 17.80 6.20 27.72
C GLY A 52 16.66 5.50 26.97
N GLY A 53 15.49 6.13 26.86
CA GLY A 53 14.33 5.59 26.15
C GLY A 53 14.60 5.13 24.71
N PHE A 54 15.49 5.80 23.99
CA PHE A 54 15.90 5.35 22.65
C PHE A 54 16.59 3.98 22.66
N ASP A 55 17.42 3.69 23.65
CA ASP A 55 18.06 2.37 23.77
C ASP A 55 17.03 1.28 24.09
N ALA A 56 16.04 1.59 24.94
CA ALA A 56 14.92 0.70 25.23
C ALA A 56 14.06 0.43 23.98
N TYR A 57 13.77 1.47 23.20
CA TYR A 57 13.10 1.34 21.91
C TYR A 57 13.88 0.45 20.94
N MET A 58 15.20 0.68 20.79
CA MET A 58 16.05 -0.10 19.88
C MET A 58 16.20 -1.57 20.32
N ALA A 59 16.05 -1.88 21.61
CA ALA A 59 16.06 -3.26 22.10
C ALA A 59 14.88 -4.10 21.56
N ASN A 60 13.71 -3.47 21.39
CA ASN A 60 12.53 -4.10 20.80
C ASN A 60 12.46 -3.92 19.28
N HIS A 61 13.06 -2.85 18.75
CA HIS A 61 13.04 -2.49 17.32
C HIS A 61 14.46 -2.33 16.74
N PRO A 62 15.21 -3.42 16.50
CA PRO A 62 16.60 -3.33 16.01
C PRO A 62 16.76 -2.64 14.64
N SER A 63 15.70 -2.60 13.82
CA SER A 63 15.62 -1.88 12.54
C SER A 63 14.98 -0.49 12.65
N GLY A 64 14.80 0.00 13.88
CA GLY A 64 14.26 1.32 14.18
C GLY A 64 15.27 2.44 13.88
N SER A 65 14.82 3.68 14.05
CA SER A 65 15.65 4.86 13.91
C SER A 65 15.28 5.94 14.93
N GLU A 66 16.21 6.84 15.22
CA GLU A 66 15.99 7.98 16.11
C GLU A 66 14.80 8.84 15.67
N ALA A 67 14.62 9.04 14.36
CA ALA A 67 13.49 9.79 13.82
C ALA A 67 12.14 9.11 14.12
N GLU A 68 12.07 7.78 13.95
CA GLU A 68 10.87 7.01 14.29
C GLU A 68 10.59 7.03 15.79
N TYR A 69 11.64 6.94 16.62
CA TYR A 69 11.52 7.09 18.07
C TYR A 69 10.96 8.46 18.46
N GLN A 70 11.48 9.55 17.88
CA GLN A 70 10.99 10.91 18.15
C GLN A 70 9.54 11.11 17.69
N GLU A 71 9.14 10.51 16.56
CA GLU A 71 7.75 10.51 16.10
C GLU A 71 6.82 9.83 17.13
N ARG A 72 7.25 8.68 17.67
CA ARG A 72 6.51 7.92 18.70
C ARG A 72 6.51 8.63 20.05
N GLN A 73 7.62 9.25 20.43
CA GLN A 73 7.72 10.04 21.65
C GLN A 73 6.74 11.23 21.64
N ARG A 74 6.58 11.90 20.50
CA ARG A 74 5.56 12.96 20.34
C ARG A 74 4.14 12.40 20.55
N GLN A 75 3.83 11.26 19.91
CA GLN A 75 2.54 10.59 20.03
C GLN A 75 2.26 10.15 21.48
N TYR A 76 3.26 9.61 22.17
CA TYR A 76 3.19 9.31 23.60
C TYR A 76 2.89 10.56 24.42
N GLN A 77 3.63 11.65 24.23
CA GLN A 77 3.45 12.88 25.01
C GLN A 77 2.04 13.46 24.83
N LEU A 78 1.50 13.39 23.61
CA LEU A 78 0.13 13.78 23.31
C LEU A 78 -0.88 12.96 24.11
N LEU A 79 -0.73 11.63 24.14
CA LEU A 79 -1.62 10.76 24.90
C LEU A 79 -1.47 10.94 26.41
N ALA A 80 -0.24 11.16 26.90
CA ALA A 80 0.03 11.44 28.31
C ALA A 80 -0.65 12.75 28.75
N ASN A 81 -0.57 13.81 27.92
CA ASN A 81 -1.27 15.06 28.18
C ASN A 81 -2.80 14.85 28.18
N ALA A 82 -3.34 14.14 27.18
CA ALA A 82 -4.76 13.84 27.09
C ALA A 82 -5.26 13.08 28.33
N SER A 83 -4.55 12.01 28.74
CA SER A 83 -4.87 11.23 29.94
C SER A 83 -4.81 12.07 31.22
N SER A 84 -3.87 13.01 31.34
CA SER A 84 -3.78 13.89 32.52
C SER A 84 -4.92 14.90 32.63
N GLN A 85 -5.61 15.20 31.52
CA GLN A 85 -6.64 16.25 31.44
C GLN A 85 -8.05 15.68 31.28
N ASN A 86 -8.20 14.42 30.87
CA ASN A 86 -9.46 13.76 30.59
C ASN A 86 -9.60 12.49 31.44
N GLU A 87 -10.40 12.59 32.51
CA GLU A 87 -10.67 11.48 33.43
C GLU A 87 -11.38 10.31 32.75
N HIS A 88 -12.28 10.57 31.79
CA HIS A 88 -12.96 9.52 31.04
C HIS A 88 -11.95 8.69 30.23
N PHE A 89 -11.16 9.37 29.38
CA PHE A 89 -10.13 8.73 28.57
C PHE A 89 -9.12 7.96 29.41
N SER A 90 -8.70 8.53 30.54
CA SER A 90 -7.74 7.90 31.46
C SER A 90 -8.26 6.61 32.11
N ASN A 91 -9.58 6.41 32.18
CA ASN A 91 -10.22 5.27 32.80
C ASN A 91 -10.79 4.27 31.79
N LEU A 92 -10.51 4.43 30.49
CA LEU A 92 -10.83 3.41 29.49
C LEU A 92 -10.02 2.15 29.75
N MET A 93 -10.69 1.00 29.76
CA MET A 93 -10.06 -0.31 29.94
C MET A 93 -9.82 -0.96 28.58
N ILE A 94 -8.59 -1.36 28.28
CA ILE A 94 -8.30 -2.16 27.08
C ILE A 94 -8.73 -3.61 27.30
N ASP A 95 -9.35 -4.22 26.30
CA ASP A 95 -9.78 -5.62 26.34
C ASP A 95 -9.91 -6.21 24.93
N ASN A 96 -10.09 -7.52 24.83
CA ASN A 96 -10.32 -8.27 23.59
C ASN A 96 -9.24 -8.02 22.54
N GLN A 97 -7.97 -7.90 22.93
CA GLN A 97 -6.87 -7.70 22.00
C GLN A 97 -6.73 -8.90 21.03
N SER A 98 -6.77 -8.66 19.73
CA SER A 98 -6.72 -9.71 18.69
C SER A 98 -5.46 -10.59 18.82
N LEU A 99 -4.33 -9.98 19.23
CA LEU A 99 -3.06 -10.68 19.43
C LEU A 99 -3.04 -11.60 20.66
N LEU A 100 -3.96 -11.41 21.61
CA LEU A 100 -4.08 -12.22 22.83
C LEU A 100 -5.19 -13.28 22.73
N MET A 101 -5.92 -13.32 21.61
CA MET A 101 -6.99 -14.31 21.42
C MET A 101 -6.44 -15.72 21.19
N ASP A 102 -7.07 -16.69 21.86
CA ASP A 102 -6.81 -18.10 21.63
C ASP A 102 -7.42 -18.57 20.30
N ASN A 103 -6.60 -19.17 19.44
CA ASN A 103 -7.00 -19.75 18.14
C ASN A 103 -7.92 -18.80 17.33
N PRO A 104 -7.45 -17.61 16.93
CA PRO A 104 -8.24 -16.74 16.09
C PRO A 104 -8.48 -17.37 14.70
N PRO A 105 -9.58 -17.04 14.01
CA PRO A 105 -9.84 -17.50 12.65
C PRO A 105 -8.97 -16.81 11.60
N TYR A 106 -8.19 -15.80 12.01
CA TYR A 106 -7.33 -14.96 11.19
C TYR A 106 -5.84 -15.16 11.54
N GLU A 107 -4.95 -14.72 10.65
CA GLU A 107 -3.51 -14.84 10.89
C GLU A 107 -3.02 -13.81 11.92
N ASN A 108 -2.44 -14.29 13.02
CA ASN A 108 -1.79 -13.43 14.01
C ASN A 108 -0.61 -12.69 13.37
N GLY A 109 -0.71 -11.35 13.35
CA GLY A 109 0.23 -10.45 12.67
C GLY A 109 -0.38 -9.76 11.45
N GLY A 110 -1.46 -10.31 10.87
CA GLY A 110 -2.27 -9.65 9.84
C GLY A 110 -3.27 -8.68 10.46
N LEU A 111 -4.10 -9.14 11.41
CA LEU A 111 -5.06 -8.29 12.10
C LEU A 111 -4.52 -7.82 13.46
N ASN A 112 -4.51 -6.50 13.67
CA ASN A 112 -4.28 -5.87 14.97
C ASN A 112 -5.49 -4.98 15.33
N ALA A 113 -6.29 -5.46 16.28
CA ALA A 113 -7.48 -4.79 16.75
C ALA A 113 -7.69 -5.04 18.25
N THR A 114 -8.40 -4.13 18.92
CA THR A 114 -8.74 -4.23 20.34
C THR A 114 -10.06 -3.52 20.63
N THR A 115 -10.60 -3.71 21.82
CA THR A 115 -11.67 -2.90 22.38
C THR A 115 -11.18 -2.01 23.51
N PHE A 116 -11.83 -0.86 23.69
CA PHE A 116 -11.75 -0.03 24.88
C PHE A 116 -13.13 0.10 25.50
N ILE A 117 -13.24 -0.15 26.79
CA ILE A 117 -14.50 -0.18 27.54
C ILE A 117 -14.50 0.95 28.57
N ASP A 118 -15.53 1.77 28.57
CA ASP A 118 -15.70 2.85 29.55
C ASP A 118 -16.36 2.35 30.86
N GLN A 119 -16.52 3.26 31.82
CA GLN A 119 -17.09 2.94 33.14
C GLN A 119 -18.60 2.64 33.10
N ASP A 120 -19.30 3.11 32.07
CA ASP A 120 -20.72 2.82 31.82
C ASP A 120 -20.91 1.51 31.02
N GLY A 121 -19.79 0.90 30.60
CA GLY A 121 -19.72 -0.31 29.81
C GLY A 121 -19.70 -0.07 28.29
N ASN A 122 -19.79 1.18 27.80
CA ASN A 122 -19.75 1.46 26.37
C ASN A 122 -18.43 1.00 25.77
N VAL A 123 -18.47 0.56 24.50
CA VAL A 123 -17.35 -0.10 23.86
C VAL A 123 -16.95 0.63 22.60
N THR A 124 -15.65 0.87 22.44
CA THR A 124 -15.05 1.31 21.18
C THR A 124 -14.15 0.22 20.62
N PHE A 125 -14.48 -0.30 19.45
CA PHE A 125 -13.58 -1.18 18.70
C PHE A 125 -12.56 -0.34 17.93
N VAL A 126 -11.29 -0.71 17.99
CA VAL A 126 -10.19 0.03 17.36
C VAL A 126 -9.39 -0.90 16.47
N TYR A 127 -9.30 -0.55 15.18
CA TYR A 127 -8.55 -1.30 14.18
C TYR A 127 -7.31 -0.53 13.77
N ARG A 128 -6.14 -1.14 13.94
CA ARG A 128 -4.89 -0.59 13.43
C ARG A 128 -4.90 -0.56 11.90
N GLY A 129 -4.19 0.42 11.34
CA GLY A 129 -3.83 0.46 9.92
C GLY A 129 -2.75 -0.55 9.55
N THR A 130 -2.14 -0.33 8.38
CA THR A 130 -1.21 -1.28 7.74
C THR A 130 0.01 -1.58 8.60
N GLY A 131 0.10 -2.82 9.09
CA GLY A 131 1.26 -3.45 9.71
C GLY A 131 2.20 -4.11 8.70
N GLY A 132 3.24 -4.76 9.23
CA GLY A 132 4.18 -5.52 8.40
C GLY A 132 3.46 -6.67 7.70
N GLY A 133 3.57 -6.74 6.37
CA GLY A 133 2.92 -7.79 5.59
C GLY A 133 1.57 -7.42 4.96
N GLU A 134 0.92 -6.34 5.39
CA GLU A 134 -0.46 -6.02 4.97
C GLU A 134 -0.57 -5.13 3.71
N TRP A 135 0.52 -4.51 3.28
CA TRP A 135 0.51 -3.49 2.20
C TRP A 135 -0.19 -3.95 0.92
N LEU A 136 0.00 -5.21 0.51
CA LEU A 136 -0.59 -5.73 -0.73
C LEU A 136 -2.12 -5.75 -0.68
N ASP A 137 -2.69 -6.03 0.50
CA ASP A 137 -4.15 -6.08 0.72
C ASP A 137 -4.81 -4.71 0.46
N ASN A 138 -4.10 -3.60 0.71
CA ASN A 138 -4.56 -2.26 0.33
C ASN A 138 -4.77 -2.14 -1.17
N GLY A 139 -3.88 -2.73 -1.97
CA GLY A 139 -3.92 -2.72 -3.42
C GLY A 139 -5.05 -3.59 -3.95
N THR A 140 -5.22 -4.78 -3.37
CA THR A 140 -6.32 -5.71 -3.67
C THR A 140 -7.68 -5.06 -3.41
N GLY A 141 -7.83 -4.33 -2.28
CA GLY A 141 -9.06 -3.62 -1.93
C GLY A 141 -9.48 -2.52 -2.90
N LEU A 142 -8.51 -1.98 -3.66
CA LEU A 142 -8.74 -0.95 -4.70
C LEU A 142 -8.83 -1.55 -6.11
N GLY A 143 -8.23 -2.73 -6.33
CA GLY A 143 -8.14 -3.37 -7.64
C GLY A 143 -9.49 -3.84 -8.17
N GLY A 144 -10.37 -4.34 -7.29
CA GLY A 144 -11.69 -4.87 -7.66
C GLY A 144 -11.63 -6.24 -8.34
N SER A 145 -10.51 -6.96 -8.20
CA SER A 145 -10.40 -8.39 -8.54
C SER A 145 -11.19 -9.25 -7.54
N VAL A 146 -11.37 -8.74 -6.33
CA VAL A 146 -12.25 -9.24 -5.27
C VAL A 146 -13.14 -8.13 -4.75
N VAL A 147 -14.26 -8.50 -4.13
CA VAL A 147 -15.21 -7.57 -3.50
C VAL A 147 -15.02 -7.46 -1.98
N ALA A 148 -14.23 -8.38 -1.40
CA ALA A 148 -13.82 -8.40 -0.01
C ALA A 148 -12.39 -8.94 0.07
N THR A 149 -11.49 -8.15 0.63
CA THR A 149 -10.11 -8.54 0.92
C THR A 149 -10.05 -9.45 2.14
N GLU A 150 -8.93 -10.14 2.35
CA GLU A 150 -8.83 -11.03 3.50
C GLU A 150 -8.80 -10.22 4.80
N GLN A 151 -8.01 -9.15 4.87
CA GLN A 151 -7.98 -8.25 6.05
C GLN A 151 -9.35 -7.65 6.39
N GLN A 152 -10.21 -7.43 5.39
CA GLN A 152 -11.59 -6.97 5.62
C GLN A 152 -12.47 -8.04 6.26
N LYS A 153 -12.35 -9.30 5.80
CA LYS A 153 -13.08 -10.43 6.40
C LYS A 153 -12.59 -10.71 7.80
N GLU A 154 -11.28 -10.73 8.03
CA GLU A 154 -10.69 -10.92 9.35
C GLU A 154 -11.18 -9.86 10.35
N ALA A 155 -11.28 -8.60 9.92
CA ALA A 155 -11.84 -7.53 10.74
C ALA A 155 -13.33 -7.77 11.09
N GLN A 156 -14.13 -8.25 10.13
CA GLN A 156 -15.53 -8.60 10.39
C GLN A 156 -15.65 -9.80 11.34
N GLU A 157 -14.87 -10.85 11.11
CA GLU A 157 -14.86 -12.05 11.95
C GLU A 157 -14.41 -11.75 13.38
N TYR A 158 -13.42 -10.87 13.56
CA TYR A 158 -13.03 -10.35 14.86
C TYR A 158 -14.19 -9.65 15.56
N PHE A 159 -14.86 -8.72 14.88
CA PHE A 159 -16.01 -8.01 15.44
C PHE A 159 -17.10 -8.99 15.90
N ASP A 160 -17.56 -9.85 14.99
CA ASP A 160 -18.65 -10.80 15.24
C ASP A 160 -18.29 -11.74 16.41
N ARG A 161 -17.05 -12.24 16.46
CA ARG A 161 -16.58 -13.10 17.55
C ARG A 161 -16.51 -12.39 18.90
N VAL A 162 -16.08 -11.13 18.95
CA VAL A 162 -16.03 -10.36 20.21
C VAL A 162 -17.44 -10.10 20.73
N ILE A 163 -18.37 -9.72 19.84
CA ILE A 163 -19.78 -9.55 20.21
C ILE A 163 -20.32 -10.84 20.85
N GLU A 164 -20.11 -11.98 20.18
CA GLU A 164 -20.60 -13.28 20.64
C GLU A 164 -19.96 -13.73 21.96
N ALA A 165 -18.64 -13.61 22.08
CA ALA A 165 -17.90 -14.03 23.26
C ALA A 165 -18.31 -13.25 24.51
N ASN A 166 -18.64 -11.97 24.36
CA ASN A 166 -19.07 -11.10 25.45
C ASN A 166 -20.60 -11.11 25.65
N GLY A 167 -21.36 -11.75 24.76
CA GLY A 167 -22.81 -11.77 24.81
C GLY A 167 -23.47 -10.40 24.68
N TRP A 168 -22.85 -9.50 23.91
CA TRP A 168 -23.33 -8.14 23.73
C TRP A 168 -24.51 -8.09 22.75
N ASP A 169 -25.57 -7.39 23.14
CA ASP A 169 -26.77 -7.15 22.35
C ASP A 169 -27.31 -5.73 22.55
N LYS A 170 -28.54 -5.42 22.07
CA LYS A 170 -29.16 -4.09 22.21
C LYS A 170 -29.47 -3.66 23.65
N SER A 171 -29.50 -4.59 24.60
CA SER A 171 -29.60 -4.30 26.03
C SER A 171 -28.23 -4.09 26.68
N THR A 172 -27.17 -4.33 25.90
CA THR A 172 -25.76 -4.21 26.26
C THR A 172 -25.19 -2.94 25.60
N PRO A 173 -23.87 -2.66 25.60
CA PRO A 173 -23.37 -1.30 25.53
C PRO A 173 -23.61 -0.59 24.21
N ILE A 174 -23.47 0.73 24.25
CA ILE A 174 -23.32 1.51 23.02
C ILE A 174 -21.97 1.15 22.38
N ILE A 175 -21.99 0.79 21.10
CA ILE A 175 -20.79 0.37 20.36
C ILE A 175 -20.43 1.39 19.29
N ASP A 176 -19.26 2.01 19.43
CA ASP A 176 -18.61 2.72 18.34
C ASP A 176 -17.45 1.88 17.79
N ILE A 177 -17.10 2.13 16.53
CA ILE A 177 -15.94 1.48 15.90
C ILE A 177 -15.07 2.53 15.22
N THR A 178 -13.76 2.33 15.22
CA THR A 178 -12.83 3.29 14.63
C THR A 178 -11.59 2.62 14.06
N GLY A 179 -10.96 3.28 13.09
CA GLY A 179 -9.68 2.85 12.57
C GLY A 179 -9.01 3.94 11.73
N HIS A 180 -7.69 3.93 11.72
CA HIS A 180 -6.84 4.83 10.94
C HIS A 180 -6.27 4.12 9.71
N SER A 181 -6.14 4.80 8.57
CA SER A 181 -5.55 4.25 7.34
C SER A 181 -6.33 3.00 6.86
N LYS A 182 -5.67 1.85 6.68
CA LYS A 182 -6.34 0.57 6.42
C LYS A 182 -7.37 0.19 7.50
N GLY A 183 -7.17 0.59 8.76
CA GLY A 183 -8.15 0.42 9.83
C GLY A 183 -9.47 1.14 9.52
N GLY A 184 -9.38 2.34 8.92
CA GLY A 184 -10.57 3.09 8.47
C GLY A 184 -11.32 2.38 7.34
N ASN A 185 -10.59 1.65 6.48
CA ASN A 185 -11.21 0.79 5.47
C ASN A 185 -11.85 -0.48 6.08
N LYS A 186 -11.21 -1.09 7.08
CA LYS A 186 -11.72 -2.23 7.83
C LYS A 186 -13.06 -1.89 8.49
N ILE A 187 -13.16 -0.76 9.21
CA ILE A 187 -14.41 -0.37 9.88
C ILE A 187 -15.54 -0.04 8.91
N GLN A 188 -15.22 0.53 7.74
CA GLN A 188 -16.20 0.72 6.68
C GLN A 188 -16.77 -0.63 6.23
N PHE A 189 -15.92 -1.65 6.04
CA PHE A 189 -16.36 -2.99 5.66
C PHE A 189 -17.18 -3.66 6.76
N VAL A 190 -16.67 -3.71 8.00
CA VAL A 190 -17.35 -4.30 9.17
C VAL A 190 -18.76 -3.73 9.34
N THR A 191 -18.89 -2.41 9.25
CA THR A 191 -20.20 -1.74 9.39
C THR A 191 -21.18 -2.21 8.33
N MET A 192 -20.70 -2.48 7.11
CA MET A 192 -21.55 -2.90 6.01
C MET A 192 -21.86 -4.40 6.04
N THR A 193 -20.98 -5.26 6.54
CA THR A 193 -21.11 -6.72 6.35
C THR A 193 -21.41 -7.52 7.61
N SER A 194 -21.09 -7.01 8.81
CA SER A 194 -21.35 -7.73 10.06
C SER A 194 -22.84 -8.04 10.24
N GLU A 195 -23.14 -9.22 10.78
CA GLU A 195 -24.50 -9.60 11.21
C GLU A 195 -24.97 -8.76 12.42
N TYR A 196 -24.01 -8.28 13.22
CA TYR A 196 -24.20 -7.42 14.38
C TYR A 196 -24.07 -5.93 14.05
N SER A 197 -24.07 -5.55 12.76
CA SER A 197 -24.01 -4.14 12.32
C SER A 197 -25.08 -3.25 12.97
N HIS A 198 -26.22 -3.83 13.33
CA HIS A 198 -27.30 -3.14 14.01
C HIS A 198 -26.96 -2.66 15.44
N LEU A 199 -25.88 -3.16 16.05
CA LEU A 199 -25.36 -2.70 17.35
C LEU A 199 -24.40 -1.51 17.21
N ILE A 200 -23.81 -1.32 16.01
CA ILE A 200 -22.90 -0.20 15.75
C ILE A 200 -23.71 1.10 15.73
N ARG A 201 -23.31 2.04 16.58
CA ARG A 201 -23.82 3.42 16.65
C ARG A 201 -23.08 4.29 15.64
N HIS A 202 -21.76 4.42 15.75
CA HIS A 202 -20.94 5.18 14.80
C HIS A 202 -19.70 4.42 14.35
N GLY A 203 -19.25 4.70 13.12
CA GLY A 203 -17.97 4.27 12.59
C GLY A 203 -17.09 5.45 12.19
N PHE A 204 -16.01 5.71 12.92
CA PHE A 204 -15.08 6.80 12.65
C PHE A 204 -13.86 6.31 11.85
N SER A 205 -13.87 6.58 10.55
CA SER A 205 -12.78 6.26 9.61
C SER A 205 -11.79 7.43 9.54
N PHE A 206 -10.61 7.27 10.12
CA PHE A 206 -9.56 8.28 10.13
C PHE A 206 -8.56 8.08 8.99
N ASP A 207 -8.40 9.07 8.11
CA ASP A 207 -7.54 8.98 6.92
C ASP A 207 -7.71 7.67 6.12
N GLY A 208 -8.91 7.09 6.17
CA GLY A 208 -9.15 5.72 5.73
C GLY A 208 -9.41 5.62 4.23
N GLN A 209 -8.72 4.69 3.56
CA GLN A 209 -8.97 4.45 2.14
C GLN A 209 -10.41 3.92 1.89
N GLY A 210 -10.98 4.31 0.75
CA GLY A 210 -12.22 3.75 0.23
C GLY A 210 -12.05 2.35 -0.36
N MET A 211 -13.03 1.94 -1.15
CA MET A 211 -13.12 0.60 -1.75
C MET A 211 -13.16 0.65 -3.28
N SER A 212 -12.95 -0.49 -3.93
CA SER A 212 -13.22 -0.61 -5.37
C SER A 212 -14.70 -0.37 -5.70
N PRO A 213 -15.02 0.13 -6.91
CA PRO A 213 -16.42 0.25 -7.37
C PRO A 213 -17.19 -1.08 -7.32
N GLU A 214 -16.50 -2.20 -7.57
CA GLU A 214 -17.07 -3.55 -7.56
C GLU A 214 -17.47 -3.97 -6.15
N ALA A 215 -16.64 -3.67 -5.14
CA ALA A 215 -16.98 -3.92 -3.75
C ALA A 215 -18.23 -3.13 -3.32
N ILE A 216 -18.32 -1.85 -3.67
CA ILE A 216 -19.50 -1.02 -3.37
C ILE A 216 -20.75 -1.56 -4.08
N ALA A 217 -20.63 -1.92 -5.36
CA ALA A 217 -21.74 -2.48 -6.12
C ALA A 217 -22.23 -3.81 -5.50
N TRP A 218 -21.30 -4.66 -5.06
CA TRP A 218 -21.62 -5.89 -4.35
C TRP A 218 -22.34 -5.61 -3.02
N LEU A 219 -21.82 -4.72 -2.18
CA LEU A 219 -22.45 -4.34 -0.91
C LEU A 219 -23.89 -3.83 -1.11
N ARG A 220 -24.08 -2.94 -2.09
CA ARG A 220 -25.39 -2.37 -2.41
C ARG A 220 -26.37 -3.44 -2.89
N SER A 221 -25.88 -4.40 -3.69
CA SER A 221 -26.68 -5.54 -4.16
C SER A 221 -27.01 -6.54 -3.05
N ALA A 222 -26.07 -6.79 -2.13
CA ALA A 222 -26.23 -7.77 -1.06
C ALA A 222 -27.20 -7.29 0.03
N LEU A 223 -27.15 -5.99 0.35
CA LEU A 223 -27.96 -5.38 1.41
C LEU A 223 -29.31 -4.84 0.89
N GLY A 224 -29.37 -4.43 -0.38
CA GLY A 224 -30.44 -3.58 -0.88
C GLY A 224 -30.23 -2.12 -0.49
N GLU A 225 -30.89 -1.19 -1.20
CA GLU A 225 -30.63 0.25 -1.06
C GLU A 225 -30.94 0.80 0.33
N GLU A 226 -32.02 0.35 0.98
CA GLU A 226 -32.44 0.85 2.29
C GLU A 226 -31.39 0.50 3.35
N GLU A 227 -31.11 -0.79 3.55
CA GLU A 227 -30.11 -1.28 4.51
C GLU A 227 -28.69 -0.76 4.17
N PHE A 228 -28.34 -0.67 2.88
CA PHE A 228 -27.06 -0.08 2.46
C PHE A 228 -26.94 1.37 2.93
N ASN A 229 -28.00 2.16 2.78
CA ASN A 229 -28.04 3.56 3.21
C ASN A 229 -28.05 3.69 4.73
N ASP A 230 -28.81 2.85 5.44
CA ASP A 230 -28.87 2.87 6.90
C ASP A 230 -27.52 2.53 7.54
N ARG A 231 -26.80 1.53 7.01
CA ARG A 231 -25.46 1.17 7.49
C ARG A 231 -24.43 2.25 7.18
N ARG A 232 -24.40 2.77 5.96
CA ARG A 232 -23.41 3.82 5.60
C ARG A 232 -23.64 5.15 6.32
N ASN A 233 -24.88 5.46 6.72
CA ASN A 233 -25.20 6.68 7.48
C ASN A 233 -24.60 6.68 8.90
N LYS A 234 -24.08 5.54 9.37
CA LYS A 234 -23.33 5.45 10.64
C LYS A 234 -21.86 5.86 10.48
N LEU A 235 -21.36 5.94 9.25
CA LEU A 235 -19.96 6.15 8.96
C LEU A 235 -19.63 7.64 8.85
N TYR A 236 -18.48 8.02 9.40
CA TYR A 236 -17.87 9.34 9.30
C TYR A 236 -16.43 9.20 8.81
N SER A 237 -16.05 10.01 7.84
CA SER A 237 -14.68 10.09 7.32
C SER A 237 -14.05 11.35 7.87
N ILE A 238 -13.05 11.24 8.72
CA ILE A 238 -12.33 12.38 9.31
C ILE A 238 -10.89 12.30 8.84
N ALA A 239 -10.41 13.32 8.13
CA ALA A 239 -9.10 13.26 7.51
C ALA A 239 -8.29 14.54 7.69
N ALA A 240 -6.97 14.42 7.68
CA ALA A 240 -6.10 15.59 7.55
C ALA A 240 -6.34 16.26 6.18
N ASP A 241 -6.31 17.59 6.13
CA ASP A 241 -6.63 18.38 4.93
C ASP A 241 -5.85 17.94 3.68
N ASN A 242 -4.57 17.60 3.83
CA ASN A 242 -3.69 17.11 2.75
C ASN A 242 -3.33 15.62 2.88
N ASP A 243 -4.08 14.84 3.65
CA ASP A 243 -3.90 13.40 3.69
C ASP A 243 -4.09 12.78 2.29
N TYR A 244 -3.21 11.84 1.97
CA TYR A 244 -3.10 11.24 0.64
C TYR A 244 -3.71 9.83 0.54
N VAL A 245 -4.27 9.30 1.63
CA VAL A 245 -4.84 7.95 1.68
C VAL A 245 -6.37 7.98 1.68
N ASN A 246 -7.00 8.93 2.38
CA ASN A 246 -8.47 9.06 2.47
C ASN A 246 -9.14 9.26 1.10
N ILE A 247 -8.39 9.76 0.11
CA ILE A 247 -8.85 10.01 -1.26
C ILE A 247 -8.76 8.76 -2.15
N LEU A 248 -8.13 7.68 -1.68
CA LEU A 248 -7.89 6.48 -2.47
C LEU A 248 -9.15 5.62 -2.53
N GLY A 249 -9.54 5.21 -3.73
CA GLY A 249 -10.73 4.39 -3.92
C GLY A 249 -12.03 5.18 -4.00
N THR A 250 -13.14 4.45 -4.04
CA THR A 250 -14.48 5.02 -3.99
C THR A 250 -14.93 5.08 -2.54
N ARG A 251 -15.37 6.27 -2.09
CA ARG A 251 -15.87 6.45 -0.73
C ARG A 251 -17.31 5.93 -0.62
N ILE A 252 -17.57 5.15 0.43
CA ILE A 252 -18.93 4.71 0.79
C ILE A 252 -19.64 5.69 1.73
N VAL A 253 -18.84 6.46 2.49
CA VAL A 253 -19.28 7.45 3.47
C VAL A 253 -20.12 8.56 2.79
N PRO A 254 -21.22 9.02 3.42
CA PRO A 254 -21.99 10.19 2.96
C PRO A 254 -21.15 11.46 2.79
N GLU A 255 -21.47 12.27 1.78
CA GLU A 255 -20.70 13.48 1.45
C GLU A 255 -20.70 14.49 2.61
N ASP A 256 -21.81 14.62 3.33
CA ASP A 256 -21.97 15.45 4.52
C ASP A 256 -21.25 14.89 5.76
N HIS A 257 -20.84 13.62 5.72
CA HIS A 257 -20.07 12.94 6.76
C HIS A 257 -18.56 12.88 6.44
N ILE A 258 -18.10 13.61 5.42
CA ILE A 258 -16.67 13.79 5.10
C ILE A 258 -16.20 15.09 5.74
N ILE A 259 -15.34 14.97 6.76
CA ILE A 259 -14.77 16.08 7.52
C ILE A 259 -13.27 16.14 7.27
N TYR A 260 -12.76 17.35 7.04
CA TYR A 260 -11.32 17.61 6.98
C TYR A 260 -10.91 18.47 8.17
N MET A 261 -9.72 18.17 8.68
CA MET A 261 -9.10 18.84 9.83
C MET A 261 -7.78 19.46 9.39
N GLU A 262 -7.44 20.62 9.92
CA GLU A 262 -6.13 21.24 9.67
C GLU A 262 -5.02 20.31 10.18
N SER A 263 -4.06 19.96 9.32
CA SER A 263 -2.90 19.18 9.75
C SER A 263 -1.84 20.07 10.39
N LEU A 264 -1.37 19.70 11.58
CA LEU A 264 -0.22 20.34 12.23
C LEU A 264 1.13 19.79 11.71
N LEU A 265 1.08 18.72 10.91
CA LEU A 265 2.24 18.05 10.35
C LEU A 265 2.31 18.28 8.84
N THR A 266 3.42 17.89 8.22
CA THR A 266 3.63 18.14 6.78
C THR A 266 4.13 16.91 6.03
N LYS A 267 3.79 16.84 4.74
CA LYS A 267 4.29 15.85 3.77
C LYS A 267 3.94 14.42 4.19
N LYS A 268 4.94 13.55 4.37
CA LYS A 268 4.73 12.15 4.79
C LYS A 268 3.92 12.02 6.09
N ALA A 269 4.00 13.03 6.96
CA ALA A 269 3.33 13.04 8.25
C ALA A 269 1.89 13.57 8.18
N TRP A 270 1.38 13.93 6.99
CA TRP A 270 -0.05 14.19 6.80
C TRP A 270 -0.91 12.96 7.08
N HIS A 271 -0.37 11.76 6.87
CA HIS A 271 -1.06 10.48 7.11
C HIS A 271 -0.72 9.86 8.47
N PHE A 272 -0.27 10.67 9.43
CA PHE A 272 -0.03 10.19 10.79
C PHE A 272 -1.31 10.27 11.61
N PRO A 273 -1.57 9.32 12.52
CA PRO A 273 -2.81 9.29 13.30
C PRO A 273 -2.97 10.49 14.24
N ASP A 274 -1.88 11.21 14.53
CA ASP A 274 -1.83 12.43 15.35
C ASP A 274 -1.78 13.72 14.51
N SER A 275 -1.88 13.65 13.18
CA SER A 275 -1.61 14.81 12.31
C SER A 275 -2.62 15.96 12.48
N TYR A 276 -3.83 15.66 12.93
CA TYR A 276 -4.94 16.59 13.19
C TYR A 276 -5.27 16.70 14.69
N LEU A 277 -4.32 16.34 15.56
CA LEU A 277 -4.44 16.46 17.00
C LEU A 277 -3.40 17.45 17.56
N THR A 278 -3.86 18.31 18.44
CA THR A 278 -3.02 19.16 19.29
C THR A 278 -2.27 18.32 20.33
N MET A 279 -1.21 18.87 20.93
CA MET A 279 -0.48 18.20 22.01
C MET A 279 -1.31 17.96 23.28
N ASP A 280 -2.47 18.61 23.43
CA ASP A 280 -3.43 18.34 24.50
C ASP A 280 -4.45 17.25 24.13
N GLY A 281 -4.28 16.59 22.99
CA GLY A 281 -5.15 15.52 22.51
C GLY A 281 -6.46 15.99 21.86
N ARG A 282 -6.68 17.30 21.72
CA ARG A 282 -7.87 17.85 21.06
C ARG A 282 -7.68 17.94 19.55
N PHE A 283 -8.77 17.78 18.81
CA PHE A 283 -8.81 18.10 17.39
C PHE A 283 -8.36 19.52 17.09
N THR A 284 -7.76 19.69 15.92
CA THR A 284 -7.47 20.99 15.31
C THR A 284 -8.74 21.64 14.75
N ASP A 285 -8.59 22.78 14.08
CA ASP A 285 -9.70 23.45 13.42
C ASP A 285 -10.19 22.64 12.20
N PHE A 286 -11.49 22.71 11.95
CA PHE A 286 -12.07 22.18 10.71
C PHE A 286 -11.48 22.91 9.50
N ALA A 287 -11.18 22.16 8.45
CA ALA A 287 -10.57 22.65 7.24
C ALA A 287 -11.40 22.28 6.00
N SER A 288 -11.08 22.94 4.89
CA SER A 288 -11.47 22.43 3.57
C SER A 288 -10.41 21.43 3.11
N GLN A 289 -10.77 20.54 2.18
CA GLN A 289 -9.80 19.64 1.55
C GLN A 289 -8.65 20.46 0.94
N GLY A 290 -7.42 20.05 1.25
CA GLY A 290 -6.21 20.70 0.80
C GLY A 290 -5.87 20.38 -0.66
N ASN A 291 -5.13 21.28 -1.29
CA ASN A 291 -4.82 21.20 -2.72
C ASN A 291 -4.09 19.91 -3.13
N TYR A 292 -3.25 19.35 -2.25
CA TYR A 292 -2.53 18.11 -2.54
C TYR A 292 -3.48 16.91 -2.53
N SER A 293 -4.34 16.83 -1.52
CA SER A 293 -5.40 15.83 -1.42
C SER A 293 -6.36 15.90 -2.62
N THR A 294 -6.84 17.10 -2.99
CA THR A 294 -7.72 17.29 -4.17
C THR A 294 -7.06 16.84 -5.47
N TYR A 295 -5.76 17.09 -5.65
CA TYR A 295 -5.04 16.63 -6.83
C TYR A 295 -4.99 15.09 -6.91
N LEU A 296 -4.65 14.44 -5.79
CA LEU A 296 -4.57 12.98 -5.72
C LEU A 296 -5.93 12.30 -5.84
N GLU A 297 -7.00 12.92 -5.33
CA GLU A 297 -8.38 12.46 -5.53
C GLU A 297 -8.75 12.42 -7.01
N GLY A 298 -8.31 13.41 -7.80
CA GLY A 298 -8.48 13.41 -9.25
C GLY A 298 -7.82 12.19 -9.91
N LEU A 299 -6.59 11.84 -9.50
CA LEU A 299 -5.89 10.64 -9.99
C LEU A 299 -6.58 9.35 -9.54
N SER A 300 -6.96 9.26 -8.27
CA SER A 300 -7.70 8.13 -7.70
C SER A 300 -9.00 7.88 -8.47
N THR A 301 -9.75 8.95 -8.77
CA THR A 301 -10.99 8.89 -9.56
C THR A 301 -10.74 8.34 -10.98
N LEU A 302 -9.64 8.71 -11.62
CA LEU A 302 -9.27 8.17 -12.93
C LEU A 302 -8.92 6.68 -12.84
N ILE A 303 -8.15 6.28 -11.83
CA ILE A 303 -7.81 4.87 -11.58
C ILE A 303 -9.08 4.05 -11.34
N MET A 304 -10.02 4.54 -10.52
CA MET A 304 -11.26 3.83 -10.20
C MET A 304 -12.17 3.61 -11.41
N LYS A 305 -12.10 4.47 -12.44
CA LYS A 305 -12.86 4.31 -13.70
C LYS A 305 -12.30 3.23 -14.64
N LEU A 306 -11.10 2.72 -14.38
CA LEU A 306 -10.51 1.67 -15.20
C LEU A 306 -11.20 0.33 -14.96
N PRO A 307 -11.22 -0.57 -15.95
CA PRO A 307 -11.62 -1.96 -15.73
C PRO A 307 -10.77 -2.64 -14.65
N SER A 308 -11.41 -3.44 -13.80
CA SER A 308 -10.76 -4.18 -12.69
C SER A 308 -9.42 -4.83 -13.05
N PRO A 309 -9.26 -5.58 -14.16
CA PRO A 309 -7.95 -6.17 -14.48
C PRO A 309 -6.81 -5.16 -14.66
N ILE A 310 -7.09 -3.98 -15.21
CA ILE A 310 -6.07 -2.92 -15.42
C ILE A 310 -5.83 -2.18 -14.10
N ARG A 311 -6.93 -1.88 -13.37
CA ARG A 311 -6.86 -1.21 -12.08
C ARG A 311 -6.07 -2.04 -11.06
N ASN A 312 -6.31 -3.35 -11.01
CA ASN A 312 -5.62 -4.29 -10.15
C ASN A 312 -4.10 -4.29 -10.36
N VAL A 313 -3.65 -4.27 -11.63
CA VAL A 313 -2.21 -4.15 -11.93
C VAL A 313 -1.64 -2.89 -11.29
N ILE A 314 -2.30 -1.74 -11.45
CA ILE A 314 -1.84 -0.45 -10.91
C ILE A 314 -1.83 -0.43 -9.38
N THR A 315 -2.91 -0.92 -8.75
CA THR A 315 -3.10 -0.83 -7.31
C THR A 315 -2.25 -1.86 -6.56
N GLU A 316 -2.24 -3.13 -6.98
CA GLU A 316 -1.42 -4.17 -6.37
C GLU A 316 0.06 -3.98 -6.67
N GLY A 317 0.43 -3.62 -7.90
CA GLY A 317 1.83 -3.35 -8.21
C GLY A 317 2.37 -2.10 -7.49
N GLY A 318 1.57 -1.04 -7.38
CA GLY A 318 1.89 0.14 -6.55
C GLY A 318 2.11 -0.23 -5.08
N MET A 319 1.23 -1.05 -4.51
CA MET A 319 1.35 -1.53 -3.13
C MET A 319 2.45 -2.56 -2.92
N GLY A 320 2.82 -3.32 -3.95
CA GLY A 320 4.02 -4.16 -3.94
C GLY A 320 5.30 -3.34 -3.75
N PHE A 321 5.40 -2.17 -4.39
CA PHE A 321 6.51 -1.23 -4.12
C PHE A 321 6.47 -0.69 -2.71
N ALA A 322 5.28 -0.29 -2.22
CA ALA A 322 5.12 0.19 -0.85
C ALA A 322 5.53 -0.89 0.15
N HIS A 323 5.15 -2.15 -0.07
CA HIS A 323 5.57 -3.27 0.75
C HIS A 323 7.10 -3.35 0.81
N ILE A 324 7.81 -3.42 -0.32
CA ILE A 324 9.28 -3.54 -0.34
C ILE A 324 9.95 -2.38 0.40
N ALA A 325 9.43 -1.16 0.25
CA ALA A 325 10.02 0.03 0.86
C ALA A 325 9.69 0.17 2.35
N MET A 326 8.50 -0.26 2.78
CA MET A 326 7.94 0.09 4.09
C MET A 326 7.73 -1.10 5.02
N SER A 327 7.77 -2.35 4.53
CA SER A 327 7.60 -3.55 5.37
C SER A 327 8.87 -3.95 6.13
N LYS A 328 10.02 -3.32 5.87
CA LYS A 328 11.33 -3.63 6.48
C LYS A 328 11.72 -5.13 6.37
N GLY A 329 11.27 -5.80 5.32
CA GLY A 329 11.56 -7.22 5.07
C GLY A 329 10.61 -8.20 5.75
N THR A 330 9.55 -7.72 6.40
CA THR A 330 8.48 -8.57 6.93
C THR A 330 7.76 -9.30 5.80
N ALA A 331 7.55 -10.61 5.98
CA ALA A 331 6.82 -11.43 5.04
C ALA A 331 5.36 -10.96 4.88
N LEU A 332 4.75 -11.29 3.75
CA LEU A 332 3.32 -11.05 3.53
C LEU A 332 2.51 -11.97 4.44
N VAL A 333 1.44 -11.42 5.00
CA VAL A 333 0.42 -12.19 5.73
C VAL A 333 -0.56 -12.85 4.74
N ASN A 334 -1.36 -13.77 5.23
CA ASN A 334 -2.43 -14.46 4.51
C ASN A 334 -1.95 -15.21 3.26
N GLY A 335 -0.70 -15.70 3.30
CA GLY A 335 -0.04 -16.40 2.19
C GLY A 335 0.16 -15.54 0.94
N GLY A 336 0.13 -14.21 1.07
CA GLY A 336 0.27 -13.28 -0.04
C GLY A 336 1.60 -13.41 -0.78
N SER A 337 1.62 -13.01 -2.05
CA SER A 337 2.84 -12.97 -2.86
C SER A 337 2.87 -11.73 -3.74
N ILE A 338 4.03 -11.07 -3.82
CA ILE A 338 4.24 -9.94 -4.74
C ILE A 338 4.45 -10.45 -6.17
N SER A 339 3.62 -9.96 -7.09
CA SER A 339 3.78 -10.19 -8.53
C SER A 339 4.69 -9.14 -9.15
N TRP A 340 5.91 -9.55 -9.52
CA TRP A 340 6.85 -8.68 -10.24
C TRP A 340 6.28 -8.18 -11.58
N ALA A 341 5.42 -8.96 -12.23
CA ALA A 341 4.78 -8.55 -13.48
C ALA A 341 3.81 -7.37 -13.26
N GLU A 342 3.05 -7.38 -12.17
CA GLU A 342 2.13 -6.29 -11.82
C GLU A 342 2.88 -5.02 -11.40
N MET A 343 3.94 -5.17 -10.60
CA MET A 343 4.82 -4.05 -10.24
C MET A 343 5.43 -3.38 -11.48
N LEU A 344 5.96 -4.16 -12.42
CA LEU A 344 6.52 -3.62 -13.66
C LEU A 344 5.44 -3.04 -14.58
N GLY A 345 4.25 -3.63 -14.60
CA GLY A 345 3.10 -3.14 -15.36
C GLY A 345 2.53 -1.83 -14.81
N THR A 346 2.64 -1.59 -13.50
CA THR A 346 2.16 -0.36 -12.85
C THR A 346 2.83 0.88 -13.41
N ILE A 347 4.14 0.85 -13.62
CA ILE A 347 4.94 2.01 -14.02
C ILE A 347 4.42 2.66 -15.32
N PRO A 348 4.34 1.95 -16.47
CA PRO A 348 3.85 2.54 -17.71
C PRO A 348 2.36 2.89 -17.66
N LEU A 349 1.54 2.11 -16.95
CA LEU A 349 0.10 2.38 -16.83
C LEU A 349 -0.16 3.64 -15.98
N ALA A 350 0.52 3.81 -14.86
CA ALA A 350 0.41 5.00 -14.02
C ALA A 350 0.87 6.26 -14.75
N LEU A 351 1.93 6.18 -15.56
CA LEU A 351 2.40 7.30 -16.39
C LEU A 351 1.33 7.77 -17.40
N GLN A 352 0.55 6.84 -17.97
CA GLN A 352 -0.53 7.18 -18.91
C GLN A 352 -1.71 7.89 -18.24
N LEU A 353 -1.87 7.72 -16.92
CA LEU A 353 -2.95 8.35 -16.16
C LEU A 353 -2.62 9.77 -15.72
N ILE A 354 -1.36 10.20 -15.82
CA ILE A 354 -0.96 11.58 -15.52
C ILE A 354 -1.67 12.48 -16.55
N PRO A 355 -2.60 13.36 -16.12
CA PRO A 355 -3.29 14.23 -17.05
C PRO A 355 -2.28 15.08 -17.82
N GLY A 356 -2.48 15.23 -19.14
CA GLY A 356 -1.62 16.08 -19.97
C GLY A 356 -1.52 17.51 -19.43
N SER A 357 -2.53 18.01 -18.70
CA SER A 357 -2.52 19.30 -18.00
C SER A 357 -1.49 19.37 -16.86
N THR A 358 -1.15 18.26 -16.19
CA THR A 358 -0.07 18.19 -15.19
C THR A 358 1.29 18.31 -15.89
N ILE A 359 1.47 17.59 -16.99
CA ILE A 359 2.68 17.63 -17.82
C ILE A 359 2.83 19.03 -18.44
N GLN A 360 1.72 19.66 -18.88
CA GLN A 360 1.67 21.04 -19.36
C GLN A 360 1.95 22.06 -18.25
N PHE A 361 1.45 21.85 -17.03
CA PHE A 361 1.72 22.74 -15.90
C PHE A 361 3.20 22.72 -15.53
N ILE A 362 3.80 21.53 -15.43
CA ILE A 362 5.25 21.38 -15.20
C ILE A 362 6.03 21.97 -16.37
N GLY A 363 5.62 21.70 -17.62
CA GLY A 363 6.20 22.31 -18.82
C GLY A 363 6.15 23.83 -18.80
N ALA A 364 4.99 24.43 -18.53
CA ALA A 364 4.80 25.87 -18.47
C ALA A 364 5.57 26.54 -17.31
N LYS A 365 5.61 25.88 -16.14
CA LYS A 365 6.32 26.39 -14.95
C LYS A 365 7.83 26.45 -15.15
N PHE A 366 8.39 25.57 -15.98
CA PHE A 366 9.82 25.45 -16.21
C PHE A 366 10.25 25.79 -17.65
N GLY A 367 9.33 26.27 -18.50
CA GLY A 367 9.61 26.61 -19.90
C GLY A 367 10.03 25.42 -20.77
N MET A 368 9.58 24.21 -20.43
CA MET A 368 9.96 22.96 -21.09
C MET A 368 8.84 22.44 -22.01
N ASP A 369 9.24 21.84 -23.15
CA ASP A 369 8.31 21.14 -24.05
C ASP A 369 7.66 19.94 -23.37
N LEU A 370 6.42 19.64 -23.73
CA LEU A 370 5.63 18.52 -23.21
C LEU A 370 6.33 17.17 -23.37
N GLU A 371 7.00 16.95 -24.51
CA GLU A 371 7.75 15.71 -24.77
C GLU A 371 8.96 15.57 -23.83
N VAL A 372 9.62 16.69 -23.53
CA VAL A 372 10.76 16.74 -22.60
C VAL A 372 10.31 16.49 -21.17
N VAL A 373 9.20 17.08 -20.75
CA VAL A 373 8.63 16.88 -19.41
C VAL A 373 8.15 15.45 -19.22
N SER A 374 7.48 14.87 -20.22
CA SER A 374 7.06 13.47 -20.22
C SER A 374 8.26 12.52 -20.10
N SER A 375 9.35 12.82 -20.80
CA SER A 375 10.61 12.06 -20.73
C SER A 375 11.31 12.20 -19.37
N ILE A 376 11.29 13.39 -18.74
CA ILE A 376 11.79 13.59 -17.37
C ILE A 376 10.97 12.76 -16.37
N VAL A 377 9.64 12.88 -16.42
CA VAL A 377 8.76 12.18 -15.48
C VAL A 377 8.94 10.67 -15.63
N THR A 378 8.99 10.17 -16.88
CA THR A 378 9.27 8.77 -17.20
C THR A 378 10.62 8.33 -16.66
N ALA A 379 11.69 9.11 -16.88
CA ALA A 379 13.03 8.77 -16.43
C ALA A 379 13.19 8.84 -14.90
N VAL A 380 12.54 9.78 -14.21
CA VAL A 380 12.53 9.89 -12.74
C VAL A 380 11.80 8.71 -12.11
N VAL A 381 10.63 8.37 -12.66
CA VAL A 381 9.88 7.19 -12.26
C VAL A 381 10.74 5.95 -12.52
N MET A 382 11.32 5.77 -13.71
CA MET A 382 12.20 4.64 -14.03
C MET A 382 13.44 4.54 -13.12
N LEU A 383 14.08 5.66 -12.77
CA LEU A 383 15.23 5.69 -11.87
C LEU A 383 14.85 5.37 -10.41
N ALA A 384 13.70 5.87 -9.94
CA ALA A 384 13.19 5.55 -8.61
C ALA A 384 12.94 4.04 -8.44
N TYR A 385 12.63 3.34 -9.55
CA TYR A 385 12.36 1.90 -9.56
C TYR A 385 13.51 1.05 -10.15
N ALA A 386 14.65 1.65 -10.52
CA ALA A 386 15.82 0.97 -11.08
C ALA A 386 16.46 -0.09 -10.14
N PRO A 387 16.53 0.11 -8.81
CA PRO A 387 17.03 -0.92 -7.88
C PRO A 387 16.15 -2.19 -7.88
N SER A 388 14.85 -2.04 -8.12
CA SER A 388 13.86 -3.13 -8.10
C SER A 388 13.86 -3.92 -9.41
N THR A 389 14.12 -3.26 -10.56
CA THR A 389 14.28 -3.93 -11.86
C THR A 389 15.56 -4.78 -11.92
N PHE A 390 16.61 -4.43 -11.16
CA PHE A 390 17.84 -5.21 -11.07
C PHE A 390 17.64 -6.59 -10.42
N TRP A 391 16.84 -6.67 -9.34
CA TRP A 391 16.51 -7.94 -8.67
C TRP A 391 15.63 -8.86 -9.52
N ALA A 392 14.77 -8.31 -10.39
CA ALA A 392 13.81 -9.08 -11.18
C ALA A 392 14.39 -9.75 -12.44
N PHE A 393 15.48 -9.23 -13.03
CA PHE A 393 15.95 -9.66 -14.36
C PHE A 393 17.39 -10.19 -14.42
N GLY A 394 18.16 -10.10 -13.33
CA GLY A 394 19.58 -10.44 -13.34
C GLY A 394 20.45 -9.42 -14.11
N ALA A 395 21.77 -9.51 -13.91
CA ALA A 395 22.73 -8.44 -14.23
C ALA A 395 22.68 -7.91 -15.68
N GLY A 396 22.42 -8.75 -16.69
CA GLY A 396 22.51 -8.34 -18.10
C GLY A 396 21.36 -7.43 -18.57
N ALA A 397 20.12 -7.82 -18.30
CA ALA A 397 18.95 -7.05 -18.73
C ALA A 397 18.77 -5.76 -17.90
N ALA A 398 19.20 -5.77 -16.64
CA ALA A 398 19.25 -4.58 -15.82
C ALA A 398 20.31 -3.57 -16.31
N ILE A 399 21.47 -4.05 -16.78
CA ILE A 399 22.50 -3.20 -17.39
C ILE A 399 21.99 -2.56 -18.67
N ASP A 400 21.38 -3.32 -19.59
CA ASP A 400 20.82 -2.75 -20.83
C ASP A 400 19.68 -1.76 -20.55
N PHE A 401 18.85 -2.04 -19.54
CA PHE A 401 17.77 -1.16 -19.11
C PHE A 401 18.32 0.14 -18.49
N ILE A 402 19.28 0.03 -17.56
CA ILE A 402 19.97 1.18 -16.94
C ILE A 402 20.75 2.00 -17.97
N LEU A 403 21.41 1.36 -18.94
CA LEU A 403 22.13 2.05 -20.01
C LEU A 403 21.18 2.84 -20.92
N ARG A 404 20.00 2.29 -21.24
CA ARG A 404 18.95 3.02 -21.96
C ARG A 404 18.46 4.23 -21.16
N THR A 405 18.14 4.05 -19.87
CA THR A 405 17.75 5.16 -18.99
C THR A 405 18.84 6.23 -18.90
N ILE A 406 20.12 5.84 -18.81
CA ILE A 406 21.26 6.75 -18.81
C ILE A 406 21.35 7.51 -20.15
N ASP A 407 21.13 6.85 -21.29
CA ASP A 407 21.19 7.50 -22.59
C ASP A 407 20.01 8.45 -22.81
N ASP A 408 18.81 8.10 -22.35
CA ASP A 408 17.65 9.00 -22.33
C ASP A 408 17.92 10.23 -21.45
N LEU A 409 18.50 10.04 -20.26
CA LEU A 409 18.91 11.13 -19.37
C LEU A 409 20.01 12.01 -19.96
N LYS A 410 20.95 11.46 -20.74
CA LYS A 410 22.00 12.23 -21.45
C LYS A 410 21.41 13.06 -22.60
N VAL A 411 20.49 12.49 -23.37
CA VAL A 411 19.74 13.23 -24.40
C VAL A 411 19.01 14.40 -23.75
N LEU A 412 18.37 14.14 -22.61
CA LEU A 412 17.61 15.12 -21.87
C LEU A 412 18.48 16.19 -21.21
N HIS A 413 19.65 15.81 -20.67
CA HIS A 413 20.68 16.73 -20.17
C HIS A 413 21.21 17.64 -21.29
N LYS A 414 21.36 17.13 -22.51
CA LYS A 414 21.78 17.92 -23.68
C LYS A 414 20.70 18.93 -24.11
N VAL A 415 19.43 18.57 -24.00
CA VAL A 415 18.29 19.47 -24.25
C VAL A 415 18.18 20.53 -23.14
N ALA A 416 18.29 20.15 -21.87
CA ALA A 416 18.22 21.06 -20.71
C ALA A 416 19.35 22.11 -20.69
N ARG A 417 20.55 21.75 -21.18
CA ARG A 417 21.70 22.67 -21.31
C ARG A 417 21.44 23.80 -22.32
N ASN A 418 20.58 23.57 -23.32
CA ASN A 418 20.20 24.58 -24.30
C ASN A 418 19.08 25.52 -23.81
N VAL A 419 18.41 25.19 -22.70
CA VAL A 419 17.27 25.96 -22.14
C VAL A 419 17.62 26.69 -20.82
N VAL A 420 18.86 26.59 -20.32
CA VAL A 420 19.32 27.21 -19.05
C VAL A 420 18.37 26.89 -17.88
N VAL A 421 18.10 25.59 -17.65
CA VAL A 421 17.38 25.13 -16.45
C VAL A 421 18.38 24.52 -15.47
N LEU A 422 19.14 25.40 -14.80
CA LEU A 422 20.19 25.07 -13.82
C LEU A 422 19.74 24.04 -12.76
N SER A 423 18.48 24.08 -12.34
CA SER A 423 17.88 23.16 -11.36
C SER A 423 17.64 21.75 -11.91
N VAL A 424 17.28 21.60 -13.20
CA VAL A 424 17.07 20.30 -13.84
C VAL A 424 18.42 19.64 -14.13
N THR A 425 19.42 20.40 -14.57
CA THR A 425 20.80 19.88 -14.72
C THR A 425 21.39 19.43 -13.39
N ALA A 426 21.19 20.19 -12.29
CA ALA A 426 21.66 19.80 -10.97
C ALA A 426 20.95 18.55 -10.42
N PHE A 427 19.65 18.43 -10.65
CA PHE A 427 18.89 17.22 -10.31
C PHE A 427 19.37 16.00 -11.11
N LEU A 428 19.56 16.13 -12.42
CA LEU A 428 20.05 15.06 -13.29
C LEU A 428 21.49 14.65 -12.92
N GLU A 429 22.35 15.60 -12.60
CA GLU A 429 23.72 15.33 -12.12
C GLU A 429 23.71 14.60 -10.76
N THR A 430 22.80 14.99 -9.86
CA THR A 430 22.62 14.31 -8.57
C THR A 430 22.10 12.88 -8.77
N ALA A 431 21.09 12.68 -9.62
CA ALA A 431 20.52 11.37 -9.91
C ALA A 431 21.54 10.43 -10.59
N VAL A 432 22.31 10.94 -11.56
CA VAL A 432 23.40 10.19 -12.21
C VAL A 432 24.52 9.88 -11.20
N GLY A 433 24.86 10.83 -10.32
CA GLY A 433 25.86 10.64 -9.27
C GLY A 433 25.45 9.57 -8.25
N HIS A 434 24.18 9.56 -7.84
CA HIS A 434 23.63 8.53 -6.95
C HIS A 434 23.63 7.15 -7.61
N LEU A 435 23.26 7.08 -8.88
CA LEU A 435 23.29 5.84 -9.67
C LEU A 435 24.71 5.31 -9.85
N GLN A 436 25.68 6.18 -10.16
CA GLN A 436 27.09 5.81 -10.26
C GLN A 436 27.67 5.37 -8.91
N SER A 437 27.32 6.06 -7.82
CA SER A 437 27.73 5.69 -6.46
C SER A 437 27.19 4.30 -6.07
N TRP A 438 25.92 4.02 -6.40
CA TRP A 438 25.30 2.71 -6.21
C TRP A 438 25.96 1.60 -7.07
N ILE A 439 26.23 1.87 -8.36
CA ILE A 439 26.97 0.93 -9.23
C ILE A 439 28.36 0.63 -8.64
N ASN A 440 29.06 1.65 -8.15
CA ASN A 440 30.40 1.51 -7.59
C ASN A 440 30.42 0.78 -6.23
N SER A 441 29.40 0.98 -5.38
CA SER A 441 29.26 0.28 -4.11
C SER A 441 28.82 -1.18 -4.29
N PHE A 442 28.05 -1.47 -5.35
CA PHE A 442 27.63 -2.83 -5.69
C PHE A 442 28.77 -3.65 -6.35
N LEU A 443 29.64 -3.00 -7.13
CA LEU A 443 30.72 -3.67 -7.88
C LEU A 443 32.04 -3.84 -7.11
N ASN A 444 32.15 -3.42 -5.84
CA ASN A 444 33.32 -3.69 -4.98
C ASN A 444 32.90 -3.69 -3.49
N PRO A 445 33.34 -4.63 -2.61
CA PRO A 445 34.25 -5.77 -2.76
C PRO A 445 33.66 -7.08 -2.18
N GLY A 446 32.61 -7.65 -2.79
CA GLY A 446 32.13 -9.02 -2.49
C GLY A 446 32.42 -10.03 -3.61
N LEU A 447 32.38 -9.59 -4.87
CA LEU A 447 32.55 -10.45 -6.05
C LEU A 447 34.01 -10.78 -6.41
N ARG A 448 34.99 -10.17 -5.73
CA ARG A 448 36.42 -10.48 -5.96
C ARG A 448 36.97 -11.58 -5.04
N ALA A 449 36.26 -11.93 -3.97
CA ALA A 449 36.75 -12.91 -2.98
C ALA A 449 36.36 -14.37 -3.31
N ASP A 450 35.25 -14.60 -4.00
CA ASP A 450 34.76 -15.95 -4.35
C ASP A 450 35.18 -16.42 -5.76
N ALA A 451 36.17 -15.76 -6.37
CA ALA A 451 36.79 -16.18 -7.62
C ALA A 451 37.75 -17.39 -7.45
N ALA A 452 37.51 -18.25 -6.45
CA ALA A 452 38.14 -19.55 -6.30
C ALA A 452 37.13 -20.65 -6.67
N SER A 453 36.91 -20.81 -7.98
CA SER A 453 36.33 -21.97 -8.66
C SER A 453 34.98 -22.54 -8.15
N PRO A 454 33.83 -22.02 -8.62
CA PRO A 454 32.61 -22.81 -8.70
C PRO A 454 32.60 -23.62 -10.00
N MET A 455 32.65 -24.94 -9.91
CA MET A 455 32.47 -25.82 -11.06
C MET A 455 31.00 -25.79 -11.48
N ILE A 456 30.64 -24.88 -12.39
CA ILE A 456 29.30 -24.78 -12.96
C ILE A 456 29.10 -25.96 -13.92
N ARG A 457 28.19 -26.88 -13.56
CA ARG A 457 27.87 -28.07 -14.38
C ARG A 457 26.48 -27.91 -15.00
N VAL A 458 26.42 -27.61 -16.30
CA VAL A 458 25.18 -27.44 -17.05
C VAL A 458 25.03 -28.56 -18.09
N ASN A 459 23.87 -29.21 -18.13
CA ASN A 459 23.57 -30.26 -19.12
C ASN A 459 22.80 -29.66 -20.30
N THR A 460 23.53 -29.24 -21.33
CA THR A 460 22.96 -28.52 -22.49
C THR A 460 22.01 -29.39 -23.32
N ALA A 461 22.23 -30.71 -23.38
CA ALA A 461 21.32 -31.65 -24.03
C ALA A 461 19.92 -31.68 -23.39
N LYS A 462 19.86 -31.57 -22.06
CA LYS A 462 18.60 -31.54 -21.31
C LYS A 462 17.85 -30.21 -21.51
N LEU A 463 18.57 -29.09 -21.60
CA LEU A 463 18.01 -27.77 -21.93
C LEU A 463 17.37 -27.76 -23.33
N ARG A 464 18.06 -28.32 -24.33
CA ARG A 464 17.51 -28.46 -25.70
C ARG A 464 16.29 -29.40 -25.75
N SER A 465 16.30 -30.49 -24.98
CA SER A 465 15.14 -31.39 -24.89
C SER A 465 13.90 -30.70 -24.31
N TYR A 466 14.07 -29.87 -23.29
CA TYR A 466 12.97 -29.06 -22.74
C TYR A 466 12.48 -28.00 -23.72
N SER A 467 13.39 -27.31 -24.42
CA SER A 467 13.02 -26.40 -25.51
C SER A 467 12.15 -27.09 -26.58
N GLN A 468 12.54 -28.28 -27.06
CA GLN A 468 11.78 -29.01 -28.09
C GLN A 468 10.37 -29.41 -27.62
N ARG A 469 10.21 -29.81 -26.35
CA ARG A 469 8.90 -30.11 -25.77
C ARG A 469 8.02 -28.87 -25.69
N LEU A 470 8.60 -27.73 -25.31
CA LEU A 470 7.91 -26.44 -25.27
C LEU A 470 7.52 -25.97 -26.69
N LYS A 471 8.38 -26.15 -27.70
CA LYS A 471 8.07 -25.87 -29.12
C LYS A 471 6.87 -26.68 -29.61
N SER A 472 6.75 -27.95 -29.22
CA SER A 472 5.62 -28.81 -29.57
C SER A 472 4.30 -28.31 -28.94
N ILE A 473 4.34 -27.85 -27.69
CA ILE A 473 3.19 -27.24 -27.01
C ILE A 473 2.81 -25.92 -27.69
N ASN A 474 3.78 -25.09 -28.04
CA ASN A 474 3.57 -23.81 -28.71
C ASN A 474 2.84 -23.96 -30.06
N ASN A 475 3.25 -24.96 -30.86
CA ASN A 475 2.63 -25.25 -32.15
C ASN A 475 1.16 -25.72 -32.04
N ARG A 476 0.80 -26.40 -30.94
CA ARG A 476 -0.59 -26.83 -30.67
C ARG A 476 -1.46 -25.64 -30.29
N ILE A 477 -0.92 -24.69 -29.53
CA ILE A 477 -1.60 -23.44 -29.15
C ILE A 477 -1.88 -22.59 -30.40
N SER A 478 -0.89 -22.42 -31.29
CA SER A 478 -1.06 -21.72 -32.58
C SER A 478 -2.03 -22.41 -33.57
N SER A 479 -2.35 -23.69 -33.36
CA SER A 479 -3.40 -24.37 -34.13
C SER A 479 -4.80 -24.19 -33.54
N LEU A 480 -4.91 -23.93 -32.23
CA LEU A 480 -6.16 -23.57 -31.57
C LEU A 480 -6.60 -22.15 -31.96
N ASP A 481 -5.62 -21.24 -32.04
CA ASP A 481 -5.74 -19.83 -32.44
C ASP A 481 -6.45 -19.66 -33.79
N ARG A 482 -5.97 -20.37 -34.83
CA ARG A 482 -6.56 -20.37 -36.18
C ARG A 482 -8.01 -20.89 -36.26
N ARG A 483 -8.47 -21.66 -35.28
CA ARG A 483 -9.87 -22.12 -35.19
C ARG A 483 -10.76 -21.09 -34.49
N MET A 484 -10.16 -20.28 -33.63
CA MET A 484 -10.81 -19.16 -32.95
C MET A 484 -11.05 -18.02 -33.95
N ASP A 485 -10.10 -17.73 -34.84
CA ASP A 485 -10.18 -16.75 -35.96
C ASP A 485 -11.43 -16.92 -36.85
N SER A 486 -11.89 -18.16 -37.02
CA SER A 486 -13.09 -18.49 -37.80
C SER A 486 -14.41 -18.02 -37.15
N LEU A 487 -14.40 -17.72 -35.85
CA LEU A 487 -15.56 -17.24 -35.09
C LEU A 487 -15.63 -15.70 -35.01
N TYR A 488 -14.54 -14.99 -35.32
CA TYR A 488 -14.41 -13.53 -35.20
C TYR A 488 -15.19 -12.72 -36.25
N PHE A 489 -15.52 -13.30 -37.41
CA PHE A 489 -16.05 -12.55 -38.56
C PHE A 489 -17.53 -12.10 -38.46
N LYS A 490 -18.16 -12.08 -37.28
CA LYS A 490 -19.62 -11.87 -37.19
C LYS A 490 -20.19 -10.74 -36.32
N VAL A 491 -19.43 -9.95 -35.55
CA VAL A 491 -20.05 -8.85 -34.76
C VAL A 491 -19.08 -7.69 -34.51
N GLY A 492 -19.55 -6.44 -34.64
CA GLY A 492 -18.73 -5.22 -34.58
C GLY A 492 -19.01 -4.26 -33.42
N LEU A 493 -18.15 -3.23 -33.31
CA LEU A 493 -18.08 -2.12 -32.33
C LEU A 493 -17.63 -2.46 -30.89
N LEU A 494 -17.04 -3.64 -30.68
CA LEU A 494 -16.35 -4.07 -29.44
C LEU A 494 -14.81 -4.18 -29.62
N ASP A 495 -14.26 -3.51 -30.64
CA ASP A 495 -12.94 -3.82 -31.22
C ASP A 495 -11.70 -3.18 -30.55
N ILE A 496 -11.72 -2.91 -29.25
CA ILE A 496 -10.49 -2.56 -28.48
C ILE A 496 -10.28 -3.49 -27.28
N LEU A 497 -11.37 -3.86 -26.61
CA LEU A 497 -11.37 -4.83 -25.49
C LEU A 497 -11.02 -6.25 -25.96
N SER A 498 -11.47 -6.64 -27.15
CA SER A 498 -11.13 -7.92 -27.79
C SER A 498 -9.67 -7.97 -28.30
N LEU A 499 -9.08 -6.82 -28.62
CA LEU A 499 -7.65 -6.68 -28.97
C LEU A 499 -6.74 -6.90 -27.75
N MET A 500 -7.16 -6.46 -26.56
CA MET A 500 -6.41 -6.67 -25.31
C MET A 500 -6.60 -8.08 -24.73
N GLN A 501 -7.79 -8.69 -24.84
CA GLN A 501 -7.97 -10.10 -24.46
C GLN A 501 -7.17 -11.06 -25.36
N ALA A 502 -7.00 -10.73 -26.64
CA ALA A 502 -6.17 -11.49 -27.57
C ALA A 502 -4.66 -11.37 -27.27
N ASP A 503 -4.16 -10.20 -26.84
CA ASP A 503 -2.73 -10.05 -26.49
C ASP A 503 -2.39 -10.72 -25.14
N LEU A 504 -3.37 -10.84 -24.22
CA LEU A 504 -3.19 -11.54 -22.95
C LEU A 504 -3.13 -13.06 -23.12
N LEU A 505 -3.97 -13.65 -23.98
CA LEU A 505 -3.94 -15.09 -24.30
C LEU A 505 -2.76 -15.48 -25.23
N THR A 506 -2.24 -14.55 -26.04
CA THR A 506 -1.01 -14.78 -26.83
C THR A 506 0.27 -14.46 -26.06
N SER A 507 0.19 -13.81 -24.89
CA SER A 507 1.34 -13.57 -24.01
C SER A 507 1.97 -14.88 -23.50
N GLU A 508 1.19 -15.96 -23.39
CA GLU A 508 1.67 -17.32 -23.08
C GLU A 508 2.49 -17.89 -24.25
N ASN A 509 2.14 -17.64 -25.52
CA ASN A 509 2.90 -18.06 -26.70
C ASN A 509 4.25 -17.33 -26.82
N ARG A 510 4.27 -16.01 -26.56
CA ARG A 510 5.52 -15.22 -26.52
C ARG A 510 6.38 -15.54 -25.29
N ARG A 511 5.78 -15.87 -24.15
CA ARG A 511 6.52 -16.38 -22.97
C ARG A 511 7.10 -17.76 -23.24
N LEU A 512 6.34 -18.69 -23.80
CA LEU A 512 6.85 -20.00 -24.23
C LEU A 512 7.97 -19.86 -25.27
N ALA A 513 7.80 -19.01 -26.28
CA ALA A 513 8.83 -18.72 -27.28
C ALA A 513 10.09 -18.13 -26.63
N ARG A 514 9.96 -17.18 -25.69
CA ARG A 514 11.11 -16.63 -24.95
C ARG A 514 11.76 -17.66 -24.02
N CYS A 515 11.01 -18.57 -23.41
CA CYS A 515 11.56 -19.68 -22.62
C CYS A 515 12.29 -20.70 -23.52
N ILE A 516 11.76 -20.98 -24.70
CA ILE A 516 12.39 -21.80 -25.75
C ILE A 516 13.72 -21.16 -26.18
N ASP A 517 13.70 -19.87 -26.53
CA ASP A 517 14.87 -19.12 -26.97
C ASP A 517 15.91 -19.00 -25.86
N TYR A 518 15.48 -18.71 -24.62
CA TYR A 518 16.37 -18.68 -23.45
C TYR A 518 17.06 -20.02 -23.19
N LEU A 519 16.33 -21.14 -23.30
CA LEU A 519 16.92 -22.48 -23.13
C LEU A 519 17.91 -22.84 -24.25
N GLU A 520 17.65 -22.39 -25.48
CA GLU A 520 18.52 -22.61 -26.65
C GLU A 520 19.77 -21.72 -26.60
N ASP A 521 19.60 -20.42 -26.34
CA ASP A 521 20.67 -19.44 -26.25
C ASP A 521 21.60 -19.69 -25.06
N THR A 522 21.05 -20.17 -23.94
CA THR A 522 21.83 -20.58 -22.76
C THR A 522 22.68 -21.81 -23.08
N ALA A 523 22.12 -22.81 -23.77
CA ALA A 523 22.86 -23.99 -24.21
C ALA A 523 23.98 -23.61 -25.19
N ASP A 524 23.68 -22.77 -26.20
CA ASP A 524 24.63 -22.30 -27.20
C ASP A 524 25.77 -21.49 -26.57
N SER A 525 25.47 -20.66 -25.58
CA SER A 525 26.47 -19.81 -24.91
C SER A 525 27.41 -20.63 -24.02
N PHE A 526 26.90 -21.65 -23.32
CA PHE A 526 27.74 -22.59 -22.58
C PHE A 526 28.66 -23.41 -23.52
N GLU A 527 28.12 -23.93 -24.62
CA GLU A 527 28.92 -24.70 -25.60
C GLU A 527 29.95 -23.82 -26.33
N ARG A 528 29.64 -22.54 -26.59
CA ARG A 528 30.60 -21.56 -27.12
C ARG A 528 31.71 -21.27 -26.11
N ALA A 529 31.37 -21.07 -24.83
CA ALA A 529 32.36 -20.86 -23.79
C ALA A 529 33.27 -22.09 -23.62
N GLU A 530 32.71 -23.30 -23.60
CA GLU A 530 33.47 -24.55 -23.54
C GLU A 530 34.43 -24.70 -24.73
N ARG A 531 33.95 -24.46 -25.95
CA ARG A 531 34.80 -24.50 -27.17
C ARG A 531 35.94 -23.49 -27.13
N ASN A 532 35.68 -22.27 -26.69
CA ASN A 532 36.69 -21.22 -26.58
C ASN A 532 37.76 -21.56 -25.52
N ILE A 533 37.37 -22.24 -24.45
CA ILE A 533 38.30 -22.73 -23.43
C ILE A 533 39.13 -23.91 -23.98
N LEU A 534 38.51 -24.86 -24.67
CA LEU A 534 39.21 -26.01 -25.26
C LEU A 534 40.16 -25.63 -26.42
N THR A 535 39.94 -24.51 -27.07
CA THR A 535 40.84 -23.98 -28.13
C THR A 535 41.92 -23.04 -27.61
N SER A 536 41.85 -22.64 -26.33
CA SER A 536 42.87 -21.82 -25.65
C SER A 536 43.77 -22.62 -24.70
N LEU A 537 43.53 -23.93 -24.60
CA LEU A 537 44.44 -24.97 -24.10
C LEU A 537 45.21 -25.56 -25.29
#